data_AF-A0A952CS59-F1
#
_entry.id   AF-A0A952CS59-F1
#
_cell.length_a   1.000
_cell.length_b   1.000
_cell.length_c   1.000
_cell.angle_alpha   90.00
_cell.angle_beta   90.00
_cell.angle_gamma   90.00
#
_symmetry.space_group_name_H-M   'P 1'
#
loop_
_entity.id
_entity.type
_entity.pdbx_description
1 polymer ?
#
loop_
_entity_poly.entity_id
_entity_poly.type
_entity_poly.pdbx_seq_one_letter_code
_entity_poly.pdbx_strand_id
1 'polypeptide(L)' 'MQLEVIQPVGVSGPAKQMSLITLEKIRHSVLATGLATPEEFEKVDEELKAFTADARSIISMPRIFQVWGRKP' A
#
# COMPACT_ATOMS: atom_id res chain seq x y z
N MET A 1 -28.42 2.05 11.39
CA MET A 1 -27.08 2.06 10.80
C MET A 1 -26.40 0.76 11.15
N GLN A 2 -25.86 0.04 10.17
CA GLN A 2 -25.03 -1.15 10.40
C GLN A 2 -23.62 -0.84 9.88
N LEU A 3 -22.61 -1.12 10.71
CA LEU A 3 -21.19 -0.88 10.41
C LEU A 3 -20.43 -2.19 10.56
N GLU A 4 -19.66 -2.54 9.54
CA GLU A 4 -18.70 -3.64 9.56
C GLU A 4 -17.29 -3.08 9.33
N VAL A 5 -16.33 -3.51 10.15
CA VAL A 5 -14.93 -3.07 10.07
C VAL A 5 -14.04 -4.29 9.83
N ILE A 6 -13.32 -4.29 8.71
CA ILE A 6 -12.34 -5.30 8.36
C ILE A 6 -10.98 -4.61 8.29
N GLN A 7 -9.97 -5.21 8.94
CA GLN A 7 -8.58 -4.77 8.83
C GLN A 7 -7.81 -5.72 7.91
N PRO A 8 -7.75 -5.45 6.60
CA PRO A 8 -6.99 -6.26 5.68
C PRO A 8 -5.48 -6.11 5.97
N VAL A 9 -4.81 -7.25 6.13
CA VAL A 9 -3.34 -7.32 6.23
C VAL A 9 -2.82 -8.32 5.20
N GLY A 10 -1.78 -7.89 4.47
CA GLY A 10 -1.02 -8.75 3.57
C GLY A 10 0.08 -9.46 4.35
N VAL A 11 -0.02 -10.78 4.46
CA VAL A 11 1.06 -11.65 4.96
C VAL A 11 1.89 -12.24 3.82
N SER A 12 1.29 -12.36 2.63
CA SER A 12 1.92 -12.83 1.39
C SER A 12 1.13 -12.35 0.17
N GLY A 13 1.71 -12.54 -1.02
CA GLY A 13 1.02 -12.33 -2.30
C GLY A 13 0.65 -10.87 -2.62
N PRO A 14 -0.31 -10.66 -3.54
CA PRO A 14 -0.61 -9.33 -4.09
C PRO A 14 -1.05 -8.29 -3.05
N ALA A 15 -1.76 -8.71 -2.00
CA ALA A 15 -2.19 -7.80 -0.93
C ALA A 15 -0.99 -7.19 -0.19
N LYS A 16 0.08 -7.96 0.01
CA LYS A 16 1.32 -7.47 0.63
C LYS A 16 2.12 -6.59 -0.34
N GLN A 17 2.03 -6.85 -1.64
CA GLN A 17 2.74 -6.11 -2.68
C GLN A 17 2.08 -4.78 -3.08
N MET A 18 0.87 -4.47 -2.59
CA MET A 18 0.11 -3.31 -3.04
C MET A 18 0.88 -1.98 -2.92
N SER A 19 1.60 -1.78 -1.81
CA SER A 19 2.40 -0.56 -1.61
C SER A 19 3.53 -0.45 -2.63
N LEU A 20 4.19 -1.56 -2.98
CA LEU A 20 5.25 -1.60 -3.99
C LEU A 20 4.67 -1.29 -5.38
N ILE A 21 3.60 -1.98 -5.77
CA ILE A 21 2.91 -1.74 -7.05
C ILE A 21 2.49 -0.27 -7.15
N THR A 22 1.96 0.29 -6.06
CA THR A 22 1.55 1.70 -6.03
C THR A 22 2.75 2.62 -6.24
N LEU A 23 3.85 2.39 -5.50
CA LEU A 23 5.08 3.17 -5.61
C LEU A 23 5.63 3.17 -7.05
N GLU A 24 5.77 1.98 -7.65
CA GLU A 24 6.21 1.80 -9.04
C GLU A 24 5.33 2.59 -10.03
N LYS A 25 4.00 2.56 -9.84
CA LYS A 25 3.05 3.26 -10.71
C LYS A 25 3.09 4.78 -10.59
N ILE A 26 3.53 5.32 -9.46
CA ILE A 26 3.64 6.78 -9.25
C ILE A 26 5.05 7.33 -9.48
N ARG A 27 6.04 6.49 -9.83
CA ARG A 27 7.45 6.86 -10.04
C ARG A 27 7.60 8.16 -10.84
N HIS A 28 6.98 8.22 -12.01
CA HIS A 28 7.07 9.39 -12.87
C HIS A 28 6.59 10.67 -12.16
N SER A 29 5.43 10.62 -11.50
CA SER A 29 4.87 11.77 -10.77
C SER A 29 5.77 12.20 -9.60
N VAL A 30 6.33 11.24 -8.86
CA VAL A 30 7.24 11.51 -7.73
C VAL A 30 8.49 12.26 -8.21
N LEU A 31 9.13 11.77 -9.28
CA LEU A 31 10.33 12.41 -9.82
C LEU A 31 10.01 13.76 -10.49
N ALA A 32 8.94 13.84 -11.27
CA ALA A 32 8.55 15.05 -11.98
C ALA A 32 8.17 16.21 -11.04
N THR A 33 7.66 15.90 -9.86
CA THR A 33 7.32 16.90 -8.83
C THR A 33 8.50 17.23 -7.91
N GLY A 34 9.64 16.57 -8.08
CA GLY A 34 10.82 16.75 -7.22
C GLY A 34 10.61 16.24 -5.80
N LEU A 35 9.66 15.32 -5.57
CA LEU A 35 9.40 14.73 -4.25
C LEU A 35 10.52 13.78 -3.81
N ALA A 36 11.29 13.23 -4.75
CA ALA A 36 12.49 12.43 -4.50
C ALA A 36 13.44 12.52 -5.70
N THR A 37 14.73 12.27 -5.48
CA THR A 37 15.67 12.03 -6.59
C THR A 37 15.51 10.61 -7.15
N PRO A 38 16.03 10.32 -8.35
CA PRO A 38 16.04 8.96 -8.88
C PRO A 38 16.70 7.95 -7.92
N GLU A 39 17.82 8.32 -7.32
CA GLU A 39 18.59 7.45 -6.41
C GLU A 39 17.80 7.15 -5.13
N GLU A 40 17.12 8.17 -4.57
CA GLU A 40 16.24 7.99 -3.42
C GLU A 40 15.06 7.08 -3.75
N PHE A 41 14.46 7.25 -4.93
CA PHE A 41 13.35 6.43 -5.38
C PHE A 41 13.77 4.96 -5.52
N GLU A 42 14.86 4.67 -6.24
CA GLU A 42 15.33 3.30 -6.45
C GLU A 42 15.69 2.63 -5.12
N LYS A 43 16.31 3.37 -4.18
CA LYS A 43 16.61 2.83 -2.85
C LYS A 43 15.34 2.42 -2.10
N VAL A 44 14.30 3.25 -2.10
CA VAL A 44 13.03 2.94 -1.43
C VAL A 44 12.32 1.78 -2.13
N ASP A 45 12.35 1.72 -3.45
CA ASP A 45 11.79 0.60 -4.23
C ASP A 45 12.43 -0.74 -3.82
N GLU A 46 13.77 -0.79 -3.79
CA GLU A 46 14.53 -1.98 -3.38
C GLU A 46 14.23 -2.40 -1.93
N GLU A 47 14.23 -1.46 -1.00
CA GLU A 47 13.92 -1.71 0.41
C GLU A 47 12.48 -2.22 0.59
N LEU A 48 11.51 -1.59 -0.09
CA LEU A 48 10.12 -1.98 -0.03
C LEU A 48 9.89 -3.35 -0.67
N LYS A 49 10.56 -3.63 -1.79
CA LYS A 49 10.55 -4.95 -2.43
C LYS A 49 11.06 -6.03 -1.50
N ALA A 50 12.21 -5.81 -0.85
CA ALA A 50 12.73 -6.74 0.15
C ALA A 50 11.76 -6.92 1.33
N PHE A 51 11.17 -5.84 1.83
CA PHE A 51 10.20 -5.88 2.93
C PHE A 51 8.94 -6.67 2.57
N THR A 52 8.43 -6.53 1.33
CA THR A 52 7.25 -7.28 0.86
C THR A 52 7.53 -8.78 0.70
N ALA A 53 8.80 -9.17 0.49
CA ALA A 53 9.23 -10.56 0.34
C ALA A 53 9.55 -11.26 1.68
N ASP A 54 9.84 -10.53 2.76
CA ASP A 54 10.15 -11.13 4.06
C ASP A 54 8.91 -11.80 4.67
N ALA A 55 8.90 -13.12 4.82
CA ALA A 55 7.78 -13.87 5.41
C ALA A 55 7.48 -13.50 6.87
N ARG A 56 8.39 -12.81 7.56
CA ARG A 56 8.22 -12.35 8.96
C ARG A 56 7.63 -10.94 9.05
N SER A 57 7.46 -10.25 7.93
CA SER A 57 6.82 -8.94 7.88
C SER A 57 5.33 -9.04 7.55
N ILE A 58 4.57 -8.02 7.94
CA ILE A 58 3.19 -7.82 7.52
C ILE A 58 3.04 -6.39 6.98
N ILE A 59 2.19 -6.21 5.97
CA ILE A 59 1.83 -4.88 5.47
C ILE A 59 0.33 -4.71 5.65
N SER A 60 -0.08 -3.66 6.35
CA SER A 60 -1.49 -3.30 6.44
C SER A 60 -1.96 -2.65 5.15
N MET A 61 -3.16 -2.98 4.73
CA MET A 61 -3.86 -2.25 3.68
C MET A 61 -4.70 -1.12 4.29
N PRO A 62 -5.08 -0.09 3.51
CA PRO A 62 -5.99 0.95 4.00
C PRO A 62 -7.25 0.36 4.61
N ARG A 63 -7.72 0.93 5.72
CA ARG A 63 -8.97 0.47 6.36
C ARG A 63 -10.16 0.82 5.47
N ILE A 64 -10.90 -0.20 5.05
CA ILE A 64 -12.12 -0.05 4.25
C ILE A 64 -13.33 -0.16 5.18
N PHE A 65 -14.21 0.83 5.13
CA PHE A 65 -15.47 0.84 5.87
C PHE A 65 -16.61 0.57 4.91
N GLN A 66 -17.45 -0.42 5.23
CA GLN A 66 -18.69 -0.65 4.51
C GLN A 66 -19.86 -0.20 5.39
N VAL A 67 -20.63 0.77 4.89
CA VAL A 67 -21.66 1.46 5.66
C VAL A 67 -22.99 1.37 4.92
N TRP A 68 -24.03 0.89 5.62
CA TRP A 68 -25.40 0.85 5.09
C TRP A 68 -26.34 1.72 5.91
N GLY A 69 -27.02 2.63 5.21
CA GLY A 69 -28.12 3.44 5.74
C GLY A 69 -29.48 2.89 5.29
N ARG A 70 -30.52 3.11 6.11
CA ARG A 70 -31.93 2.95 5.72
C ARG A 70 -32.63 4.28 5.94
N LYS A 71 -33.60 4.61 5.09
CA LYS A 71 -34.50 5.76 5.29
C LYS A 71 -35.38 5.50 6.53
N PRO A 72 -35.74 6.52 7.34
CA PRO A 72 -36.77 6.34 8.36
C PRO A 72 -38.09 5.87 7.75
#